data_AF-A0A0A2HTP6-F1
#
_entry.id   AF-A0A0A2HTP6-F1
#
_cell.length_a   1.000
_cell.length_b   1.000
_cell.length_c   1.000
_cell.angle_alpha   90.00
_cell.angle_beta   90.00
_cell.angle_gamma   90.00
#
_symmetry.space_group_name_H-M   'P 1'
#
loop_
_entity.id
_entity.type
_entity.pdbx_description
1 polymer ?
#
loop_
_entity_poly.entity_id
_entity_poly.type
_entity_poly.pdbx_seq_one_letter_code
_entity_poly.pdbx_strand_id
1 'polypeptide(L)'
;MLFADAPDTELKQLTGSFPATFRQEHITHPVFVLVASQTGHFLCPCSTKGTPGQNRYIREGCRLINGRDHETDKRSYLVETCSFTLPLDKRFSRNLIYLGEVPASCIIDNRRKS
;
A
#
# COMPACT_ATOMS: atom_id res chain seq x y z
N MET A 1 4.82 -3.82 -5.79
CA MET A 1 5.59 -4.21 -4.58
C MET A 1 4.80 -3.78 -3.35
N LEU A 2 4.87 -4.54 -2.25
CA LEU A 2 4.19 -4.23 -0.99
C LEU A 2 5.20 -4.00 0.13
N PHE A 3 4.98 -2.95 0.90
CA PHE A 3 5.78 -2.59 2.07
C PHE A 3 4.85 -2.47 3.29
N ALA A 4 5.32 -2.87 4.46
CA ALA A 4 4.66 -2.65 5.75
C ALA A 4 5.22 -1.40 6.46
N ASP A 5 4.57 -1.05 7.56
CA ASP A 5 5.06 -0.08 8.55
C ASP A 5 5.17 1.37 8.07
N ALA A 6 4.32 1.79 7.12
CA ALA A 6 4.18 3.21 6.78
C ALA A 6 3.39 3.95 7.87
N PRO A 7 3.96 4.95 8.57
CA PRO A 7 3.25 5.64 9.66
C PRO A 7 2.07 6.48 9.16
N ASP A 8 0.91 6.37 9.82
CA ASP A 8 -0.31 7.12 9.47
C ASP A 8 -0.11 8.63 9.45
N THR A 9 0.70 9.14 10.38
CA THR A 9 1.03 10.57 10.48
C THR A 9 1.82 11.04 9.25
N GLU A 10 2.76 10.24 8.77
CA GLU A 10 3.54 10.52 7.57
C GLU A 10 2.67 10.39 6.32
N LEU A 11 1.84 9.34 6.23
CA LEU A 11 0.85 9.19 5.15
C LEU A 11 -0.08 10.40 5.06
N LYS A 12 -0.58 10.90 6.20
CA LYS A 12 -1.43 12.09 6.24
C LYS A 12 -0.67 13.34 5.81
N GLN A 13 0.59 13.51 6.23
CA GLN A 13 1.42 14.64 5.80
C GLN A 13 1.67 14.62 4.29
N LEU A 14 1.94 13.44 3.71
CA LEU A 14 2.27 13.29 2.30
C LEU A 14 1.03 13.36 1.38
N THR A 15 -0.11 12.84 1.82
CA THR A 15 -1.33 12.74 1.00
C THR A 15 -2.37 13.83 1.28
N GLY A 16 -2.23 14.55 2.40
CA GLY A 16 -3.18 15.54 2.90
C GLY A 16 -4.56 14.99 3.32
N SER A 17 -4.87 13.74 2.99
CA SER A 17 -6.23 13.19 3.01
C SER A 17 -6.33 11.77 3.57
N PHE A 18 -5.21 11.05 3.74
CA PHE A 18 -5.26 9.72 4.33
C PHE A 18 -5.82 9.81 5.76
N PRO A 19 -6.88 9.04 6.08
CA PRO A 19 -7.51 9.10 7.40
C PRO A 19 -6.58 8.42 8.40
N ALA A 20 -5.64 9.20 8.95
CA ALA A 20 -4.79 8.75 10.04
C ALA A 20 -5.69 8.26 11.17
N THR A 21 -5.72 6.94 11.37
CA THR A 21 -6.41 6.37 12.50
C THR A 21 -5.51 6.60 13.69
N PHE A 22 -5.82 7.63 14.50
CA PHE A 22 -5.21 7.87 15.81
C PHE A 22 -5.59 6.77 16.83
N ARG A 23 -5.58 5.50 16.42
CA ARG A 23 -5.78 4.35 17.30
C ARG A 23 -4.43 4.05 17.94
N GLN A 24 -4.41 3.97 19.27
CA GLN A 24 -3.19 3.85 20.08
C GLN A 24 -2.37 2.58 19.79
N GLU A 25 -2.90 1.61 19.06
CA GLU A 25 -2.32 0.27 18.95
C GLU A 25 -1.89 -0.14 17.52
N HIS A 26 -2.31 0.58 16.48
CA HIS A 26 -1.91 0.28 15.08
C HIS A 26 -1.81 1.59 14.27
N ILE A 27 -0.62 2.20 14.30
CA ILE A 27 -0.30 3.52 13.72
C ILE A 27 0.40 3.36 12.36
N THR A 28 0.39 2.15 11.78
CA THR A 28 1.02 1.90 10.49
C THR A 28 0.09 1.18 9.53
N HIS A 29 0.20 1.53 8.26
CA HIS A 29 -0.46 0.84 7.16
C HIS A 29 0.56 0.29 6.17
N PRO A 30 0.23 -0.82 5.48
CA PRO A 30 1.02 -1.23 4.34
C PRO A 30 0.84 -0.23 3.18
N VAL A 31 1.87 -0.08 2.35
CA VAL A 31 1.83 0.71 1.12
C VAL A 31 2.19 -0.16 -0.09
N PHE A 32 1.49 0.07 -1.19
CA PHE A 32 1.68 -0.61 -2.45
C PHE A 32 2.33 0.34 -3.46
N VAL A 33 3.38 -0.13 -4.13
CA VAL A 33 4.01 0.58 -5.25
C VAL A 33 3.17 0.41 -6.50
N LEU A 34 2.56 1.50 -6.95
CA LEU A 34 1.82 1.60 -8.21
C LEU A 34 2.78 1.65 -9.40
N VAL A 35 3.83 2.48 -9.30
CA VAL A 35 4.85 2.65 -10.34
C VAL A 35 6.22 2.79 -9.69
N ALA A 36 7.19 1.99 -10.12
CA ALA A 36 8.58 2.15 -9.73
C ALA A 36 9.30 3.10 -10.70
N SER A 37 10.01 4.11 -10.19
CA SER A 37 10.84 5.01 -10.97
C SER A 37 12.20 5.23 -10.29
N GLN A 38 13.19 5.68 -11.08
CA GLN A 38 14.55 5.98 -10.62
C GLN A 38 14.63 7.24 -9.74
N THR A 39 13.61 8.09 -9.75
CA THR A 39 13.56 9.32 -8.96
C THR A 39 12.72 9.18 -7.69
N GLY A 40 11.95 8.09 -7.58
CA GLY A 40 11.03 7.83 -6.49
C GLY A 40 10.00 6.79 -6.88
N HIS A 41 9.36 6.19 -5.89
CA HIS A 41 8.28 5.25 -6.12
C HIS A 41 6.94 5.96 -5.97
N PHE A 42 6.04 5.74 -6.94
CA PHE A 42 4.66 6.18 -6.81
C PHE A 42 3.88 5.11 -6.05
N LEU A 43 3.34 5.49 -4.90
CA LEU A 43 2.76 4.60 -3.90
C LEU A 43 1.29 4.93 -3.64
N CYS A 44 0.56 3.98 -3.09
CA CYS A 44 -0.67 4.25 -2.35
C CYS A 44 -0.74 3.41 -1.08
N PRO A 45 -1.41 3.89 -0.02
CA PRO A 45 -1.68 3.09 1.15
C PRO A 45 -2.70 1.99 0.86
N CYS A 46 -2.60 0.91 1.63
CA CYS A 46 -3.50 -0.22 1.61
C CYS A 46 -4.42 -0.18 2.83
N SER A 47 -5.68 -0.56 2.64
CA SER A 47 -6.66 -0.62 3.73
C SER A 47 -7.50 -1.90 3.64
N THR A 48 -7.90 -2.43 4.78
CA THR A 48 -8.90 -3.51 4.84
C THR A 48 -10.31 -2.98 4.58
N LYS A 49 -10.51 -1.65 4.62
CA LYS A 49 -11.77 -0.97 4.28
C LYS A 49 -11.65 -0.35 2.90
N GLY A 50 -12.58 -0.71 2.01
CA GLY A 50 -12.69 -0.15 0.67
C GLY A 50 -14.03 -0.47 0.05
N THR A 51 -14.33 0.14 -1.10
CA THR A 51 -15.61 -0.04 -1.78
C THR A 51 -15.47 -1.07 -2.91
N PRO A 52 -16.12 -2.24 -2.83
CA PRO A 52 -16.12 -3.22 -3.90
C PRO A 52 -16.59 -2.60 -5.22
N GLY A 53 -15.86 -2.83 -6.31
CA GLY A 53 -16.18 -2.28 -7.63
C GLY A 53 -15.74 -0.82 -7.86
N GLN A 54 -15.12 -0.17 -6.87
CA GLN A 54 -14.50 1.16 -7.02
C GLN A 54 -12.99 1.12 -6.77
N ASN A 55 -12.51 0.25 -5.87
CA ASN A 55 -11.10 0.08 -5.57
C ASN A 55 -10.55 -1.22 -6.16
N ARG A 56 -9.32 -1.17 -6.67
CA ARG A 56 -8.51 -2.39 -6.84
C ARG A 56 -8.16 -2.97 -5.47
N TYR A 57 -7.91 -4.26 -5.40
CA TYR A 57 -7.48 -4.90 -4.17
C TYR A 57 -6.53 -6.07 -4.41
N ILE A 58 -5.69 -6.34 -3.40
CA ILE A 58 -4.91 -7.56 -3.29
C ILE A 58 -5.79 -8.58 -2.58
N ARG A 59 -5.96 -9.77 -3.20
CA ARG A 59 -6.72 -10.86 -2.59
C ARG A 59 -6.07 -11.34 -1.28
N GLU A 60 -6.91 -11.85 -0.38
CA GLU A 60 -6.46 -12.61 0.79
C GLU A 60 -5.75 -13.90 0.36
N GLY A 61 -4.80 -14.37 1.17
CA GLY A 61 -4.00 -15.56 0.88
C GLY A 61 -3.04 -15.38 -0.30
N CYS A 62 -2.70 -14.13 -0.65
CA CYS A 62 -1.74 -13.88 -1.71
C CYS A 62 -0.31 -14.04 -1.17
N ARG A 63 0.39 -15.05 -1.66
CA ARG A 63 1.82 -15.24 -1.38
C ARG A 63 2.65 -14.25 -2.20
N LEU A 64 3.41 -13.42 -1.51
CA LEU A 64 4.33 -12.47 -2.13
C LEU A 64 5.57 -13.18 -2.64
N ILE A 65 6.07 -12.74 -3.79
CA ILE A 65 7.29 -13.27 -4.40
C ILE A 65 8.47 -12.35 -4.09
N ASN A 66 9.70 -12.86 -4.22
CA ASN A 66 10.93 -12.08 -4.08
C ASN A 66 11.03 -11.31 -2.75
N GLY A 67 10.41 -11.81 -1.68
CA GLY A 67 10.26 -11.17 -0.37
C GLY A 67 10.43 -12.15 0.81
N ARG A 68 9.90 -11.80 1.99
CA ARG A 68 10.06 -12.58 3.23
C ARG A 68 9.14 -13.80 3.36
N ASP A 69 8.85 -14.48 2.26
CA ASP A 69 7.86 -15.56 2.21
C ASP A 69 6.54 -15.19 2.93
N HIS A 70 6.01 -14.01 2.60
CA HIS A 70 4.87 -13.42 3.27
C HIS A 70 3.57 -13.75 2.52
N GLU A 71 2.53 -14.08 3.26
CA GLU A 71 1.17 -14.29 2.74
C GLU A 71 0.23 -13.24 3.33
N THR A 72 -0.58 -12.61 2.48
CA THR A 72 -1.55 -11.60 2.94
C THR A 72 -2.64 -12.26 3.79
N ASP A 73 -2.78 -11.80 5.04
CA ASP A 73 -3.77 -12.31 6.00
C ASP A 73 -5.21 -11.91 5.65
N LYS A 74 -5.37 -10.80 4.93
CA LYS A 74 -6.66 -10.19 4.60
C LYS A 74 -6.66 -9.61 3.20
N ARG A 75 -7.87 -9.41 2.67
CA ARG A 75 -8.09 -8.57 1.49
C ARG A 75 -7.63 -7.13 1.79
N SER A 76 -6.78 -6.59 0.93
CA SER A 76 -6.25 -5.24 1.06
C SER A 76 -6.61 -4.39 -0.16
N TYR A 77 -7.49 -3.40 0.03
CA TYR A 77 -7.86 -2.42 -0.99
C TYR A 77 -6.74 -1.40 -1.21
N LEU A 78 -6.48 -1.08 -2.47
CA LEU A 78 -5.54 -0.06 -2.90
C LEU A 78 -6.24 1.31 -2.88
N VAL A 79 -5.84 2.18 -1.96
CA VAL A 79 -6.44 3.52 -1.79
C VAL A 79 -5.72 4.51 -2.70
N GLU A 80 -5.89 4.33 -4.01
CA GLU A 80 -5.21 5.12 -5.06
C GLU A 80 -5.51 6.62 -5.01
N THR A 81 -6.64 7.01 -4.41
CA THR A 81 -7.00 8.42 -4.17
C THR A 81 -6.05 9.09 -3.19
N CYS A 82 -5.35 8.32 -2.35
CA CYS A 82 -4.32 8.79 -1.42
C CYS A 82 -2.91 8.44 -1.92
N SER A 83 -2.68 8.55 -3.23
CA SER A 83 -1.37 8.23 -3.81
C SER A 83 -0.37 9.37 -3.64
N PHE A 84 0.91 9.02 -3.53
CA PHE A 84 2.00 9.97 -3.34
C PHE A 84 3.31 9.40 -3.88
N THR A 85 4.28 10.29 -4.15
CA THR A 85 5.63 9.89 -4.55
C THR A 85 6.54 9.85 -3.33
N LEU A 86 7.15 8.70 -3.07
CA LEU A 86 8.18 8.55 -2.07
C LEU A 86 9.58 8.66 -2.72
N PRO A 87 10.41 9.63 -2.30
CA PRO A 87 11.79 9.72 -2.76
C PRO A 87 12.62 8.48 -2.38
N LEU A 88 13.60 8.11 -3.22
CA LEU A 88 14.53 7.01 -2.92
C LEU A 88 15.54 7.35 -1.82
N ASP A 89 15.62 8.62 -1.41
CA ASP A 89 16.50 9.04 -0.33
C ASP A 89 16.08 8.36 0.98
N LYS A 90 17.01 7.61 1.57
CA LYS A 90 16.81 6.82 2.79
C LYS A 90 16.32 7.63 3.98
N ARG A 91 16.45 8.96 3.97
CA ARG A 91 15.87 9.86 4.98
C ARG A 91 14.34 9.83 4.98
N PHE A 92 13.73 9.51 3.85
CA PHE A 92 12.28 9.46 3.66
C PHE A 92 11.70 8.04 3.76
N SER A 93 12.53 6.99 3.70
CA SER A 93 12.09 5.60 3.72
C SER A 93 12.31 4.89 5.07
N ARG A 94 12.60 5.63 6.15
CA ARG A 94 13.27 5.10 7.36
C ARG A 94 12.55 3.95 8.09
N ASN A 95 11.28 3.66 7.79
CA ASN A 95 10.50 2.65 8.50
C ASN A 95 9.79 1.63 7.60
N LEU A 96 9.96 1.69 6.28
CA LEU A 96 9.25 0.79 5.38
C LEU A 96 9.91 -0.59 5.34
N ILE A 97 9.17 -1.62 5.72
CA ILE A 97 9.62 -3.01 5.64
C ILE A 97 9.15 -3.59 4.31
N TYR A 98 10.09 -3.93 3.44
CA TYR A 98 9.77 -4.63 2.20
C TYR A 98 9.22 -6.05 2.50
N LEU A 99 7.98 -6.31 2.10
CA LEU A 99 7.33 -7.61 2.28
C LEU A 99 7.51 -8.51 1.06
N GLY A 100 7.52 -7.93 -0.14
CA GLY A 100 7.69 -8.65 -1.40
C GLY A 100 6.97 -8.01 -2.57
N GLU A 101 7.02 -8.69 -3.71
CA GLU A 101 6.26 -8.39 -4.91
C GLU A 101 4.91 -9.09 -4.87
N VAL A 102 3.85 -8.36 -5.22
CA VAL A 102 2.50 -8.91 -5.35
C VAL A 102 2.35 -9.45 -6.77
N PRO A 103 2.10 -10.76 -6.97
CA PRO A 103 1.80 -11.30 -8.29
C PRO A 103 0.62 -10.58 -8.94
N ALA A 104 0.70 -10.32 -10.24
CA ALA A 104 -0.39 -9.66 -10.97
C ALA A 104 -1.72 -10.41 -10.85
N SER A 105 -1.68 -11.75 -10.75
CA SER A 105 -2.84 -12.61 -10.54
C SER A 105 -3.55 -12.40 -9.20
N CYS A 106 -2.89 -11.80 -8.22
CA CYS A 106 -3.49 -11.46 -6.94
C CYS A 106 -4.18 -10.10 -6.92
N ILE A 107 -3.94 -9.25 -7.91
CA ILE A 107 -4.51 -7.91 -7.98
C ILE A 107 -5.81 -7.99 -8.76
N ILE A 108 -6.92 -7.72 -8.07
CA ILE A 108 -8.25 -7.73 -8.68
C ILE A 108 -8.66 -6.30 -8.99
N ASP A 109 -9.01 -6.05 -10.25
CA ASP A 109 -9.57 -4.78 -10.72
C ASP A 109 -10.99 -5.01 -11.24
N ASN A 110 -11.97 -4.79 -10.35
CA ASN A 110 -13.39 -4.88 -10.67
C ASN A 110 -14.01 -3.50 -10.91
N ARG A 111 -13.18 -2.47 -11.17
CA ARG A 111 -13.71 -1.13 -11.43
C ARG A 111 -14.56 -1.18 -12.69
N ARG A 112 -15.79 -0.69 -12.60
CA ARG A 112 -16.64 -0.53 -13.78
C ARG A 112 -15.94 0.47 -14.70
N LYS A 113 -15.48 0.00 -15.87
CA LYS A 113 -15.15 0.89 -16.98
C LYS A 113 -16.49 1.49 -17.42
N SER A 114 -16.71 2.76 -17.06
CA SER A 114 -17.82 3.54 -17.64
C SER A 114 -17.56 3.80 -19.11
#